data_AF-A0A965CPS1-F1
#
_entry.id   AF-A0A965CPS1-F1
#
_cell.length_a   1.000
_cell.length_b   1.000
_cell.length_c   1.000
_cell.angle_alpha   90.00
_cell.angle_beta   90.00
_cell.angle_gamma   90.00
#
_symmetry.space_group_name_H-M   'P 1'
#
loop_
_entity.id
_entity.type
_entity.pdbx_description
1 polymer ?
#
loop_
_entity_poly.entity_id
_entity_poly.type
_entity_poly.pdbx_seq_one_letter_code
_entity_poly.pdbx_strand_id
1 'polypeptide(L)'
;MKFELSLKSTHQDIIQELKNKLSLESDQDIVKKAVESALQMKSNDLIFATEREKCVGGCFGATPCFEMELEDSDYQELKSVFEKYDFEDYDSEAEAISKTIRCILNFIDQEPESINLQ
;
A
#
# COMPACT_ATOMS: atom_id res chain seq x y z
N MET A 1 7.64 10.62 7.86
CA MET A 1 6.23 10.97 8.12
C MET A 1 5.55 9.86 8.90
N LYS A 2 4.91 10.22 10.03
CA LYS A 2 4.13 9.28 10.85
C LYS A 2 2.64 9.39 10.54
N PHE A 3 1.95 8.27 10.43
CA PHE A 3 0.51 8.22 10.16
C PHE A 3 -0.07 6.90 10.65
N GLU A 4 -1.40 6.83 10.70
CA GLU A 4 -2.12 5.60 10.99
C GLU A 4 -2.38 4.83 9.69
N LEU A 5 -1.81 3.62 9.57
CA LEU A 5 -2.03 2.75 8.43
C LEU A 5 -3.20 1.80 8.70
N SER A 6 -4.21 1.88 7.84
CA SER A 6 -5.42 1.05 7.86
C SER A 6 -5.31 -0.10 6.85
N LEU A 7 -5.33 -1.35 7.34
CA LEU A 7 -5.28 -2.56 6.51
C LEU A 7 -6.50 -3.45 6.72
N LYS A 8 -6.97 -4.08 5.63
CA LYS A 8 -7.94 -5.20 5.70
C LYS A 8 -7.22 -6.50 6.05
N SER A 9 -7.96 -7.49 6.58
CA SER A 9 -7.41 -8.82 6.94
C SER A 9 -6.59 -9.45 5.82
N THR A 10 -7.05 -9.39 4.57
CA THR A 10 -6.31 -9.92 3.41
C THR A 10 -4.92 -9.31 3.25
N HIS A 11 -4.77 -8.01 3.52
CA HIS A 11 -3.46 -7.35 3.45
C HIS A 11 -2.55 -7.78 4.61
N GLN A 12 -3.12 -8.14 5.76
CA GLN A 12 -2.35 -8.70 6.87
C GLN A 12 -1.81 -10.08 6.53
N ASP A 13 -2.63 -10.90 5.87
CA ASP A 13 -2.22 -12.22 5.38
C ASP A 13 -1.04 -12.08 4.40
N ILE A 14 -1.15 -11.15 3.43
CA ILE A 14 -0.05 -10.82 2.50
C ILE A 14 1.22 -10.40 3.25
N ILE A 15 1.11 -9.54 4.28
CA ILE A 15 2.27 -9.14 5.09
C ILE A 15 2.89 -10.36 5.78
N GLN A 16 2.10 -11.24 6.39
CA GLN A 16 2.64 -12.43 7.05
C GLN A 16 3.32 -13.38 6.07
N GLU A 17 2.79 -13.55 4.86
CA GLU A 17 3.43 -14.34 3.82
C GLU A 17 4.78 -13.74 3.40
N LEU A 18 4.83 -12.41 3.21
CA LEU A 18 6.06 -11.70 2.89
C LEU A 18 7.10 -11.77 4.01
N LYS A 19 6.68 -11.69 5.27
CA LYS A 19 7.56 -11.90 6.45
C LYS A 19 8.23 -13.25 6.41
N ASN A 20 7.45 -14.30 6.15
CA ASN A 20 7.96 -15.65 6.05
C ASN A 20 8.93 -15.80 4.86
N LYS A 21 8.58 -15.22 3.69
CA LYS A 21 9.40 -15.27 2.47
C LYS A 21 10.73 -14.52 2.62
N LEU A 22 10.72 -13.38 3.30
CA LEU A 22 11.88 -12.49 3.46
C LEU A 22 12.64 -12.70 4.77
N SER A 23 12.15 -13.59 5.65
CA SER A 23 12.69 -13.81 7.01
C SER A 23 12.75 -12.52 7.84
N LEU A 24 11.69 -11.70 7.75
CA LEU A 24 11.54 -10.45 8.49
C LEU A 24 10.47 -10.56 9.56
N GLU A 25 10.65 -9.89 10.70
CA GLU A 25 9.71 -9.96 11.84
C GLU A 25 8.82 -8.71 11.97
N SER A 26 9.15 -7.61 11.30
CA SER A 26 8.45 -6.32 11.39
C SER A 26 7.48 -6.12 10.24
N ASP A 27 6.19 -5.92 10.57
CA ASP A 27 5.16 -5.56 9.59
C ASP A 27 5.48 -4.21 8.92
N GLN A 28 6.04 -3.27 9.68
CA GLN A 28 6.45 -1.96 9.17
C GLN A 28 7.58 -2.08 8.14
N ASP A 29 8.57 -2.94 8.37
CA ASP A 29 9.69 -3.11 7.44
C ASP A 29 9.23 -3.74 6.11
N ILE A 30 8.24 -4.64 6.18
CA ILE A 30 7.62 -5.24 5.00
C ILE A 30 6.86 -4.20 4.19
N VAL A 31 6.03 -3.39 4.84
CA VAL A 31 5.27 -2.33 4.16
C VAL A 31 6.22 -1.30 3.54
N LYS A 32 7.29 -0.90 4.25
CA LYS A 32 8.33 -0.01 3.71
C LYS A 32 8.96 -0.58 2.44
N LYS A 33 9.46 -1.82 2.50
CA LYS A 33 10.04 -2.50 1.33
C LYS A 33 9.04 -2.58 0.17
N ALA A 34 7.79 -2.93 0.45
CA ALA A 34 6.74 -2.98 -0.57
C ALA A 34 6.53 -1.63 -1.26
N VAL A 35 6.44 -0.55 -0.47
CA VAL A 35 6.28 0.83 -0.98
C VAL A 35 7.50 1.24 -1.81
N GLU A 36 8.70 1.11 -1.25
CA GLU A 36 9.95 1.48 -1.91
C GLU A 36 10.09 0.75 -3.26
N SER A 37 9.91 -0.57 -3.28
CA SER A 37 10.01 -1.36 -4.50
C SER A 37 8.95 -0.99 -5.53
N ALA A 38 7.72 -0.70 -5.10
CA ALA A 38 6.63 -0.33 -6.00
C ALA A 38 6.89 1.02 -6.67
N LEU A 39 7.33 2.01 -5.89
CA LEU A 39 7.67 3.34 -6.40
C LEU A 39 8.90 3.30 -7.32
N GLN A 40 9.91 2.48 -7.00
CA GLN A 40 11.10 2.28 -7.84
C GLN A 40 10.79 1.62 -9.18
N MET A 41 9.75 0.77 -9.25
CA MET A 41 9.31 0.12 -10.49
C MET A 41 8.77 1.14 -11.52
N LYS A 42 8.38 2.34 -11.09
CA LYS A 42 7.85 3.44 -11.92
C LYS A 42 6.73 3.01 -12.88
N SER A 43 5.98 1.98 -12.50
CA SER A 43 4.92 1.39 -13.31
C SER A 43 3.57 1.57 -12.62
N ASN A 44 3.31 2.81 -12.19
CA ASN A 44 2.14 3.20 -11.40
C ASN A 44 0.81 2.79 -12.07
N ASP A 45 0.71 2.83 -13.39
CA ASP A 45 -0.51 2.41 -14.10
C ASP A 45 -0.83 0.93 -13.88
N LEU A 46 0.18 0.06 -13.77
CA LEU A 46 -0.04 -1.38 -13.52
C LEU A 46 -0.60 -1.63 -12.12
N ILE A 47 -0.26 -0.78 -11.15
CA ILE A 47 -0.67 -0.94 -9.76
C ILE A 47 -2.00 -0.22 -9.50
N PHE A 48 -2.12 1.03 -9.96
CA PHE A 48 -3.15 1.97 -9.51
C PHE A 48 -4.25 2.26 -10.54
N ALA A 49 -4.04 2.00 -11.84
CA ALA A 49 -5.04 2.32 -12.86
C ALA A 49 -6.09 1.21 -13.07
N THR A 50 -5.96 0.07 -12.38
CA THR A 50 -6.86 -1.06 -12.57
C THR A 50 -8.27 -0.72 -12.07
N GLU A 51 -9.31 -1.14 -12.80
CA GLU A 51 -10.71 -0.90 -12.40
C GLU A 51 -11.03 -1.50 -11.03
N ARG A 52 -10.34 -2.59 -10.64
CA ARG A 52 -10.43 -3.19 -9.31
C ARG A 52 -10.03 -2.23 -8.20
N GLU A 53 -8.99 -1.43 -8.43
CA GLU A 53 -8.46 -0.52 -7.42
C GLU A 53 -9.21 0.81 -7.36
N LYS A 54 -9.94 1.17 -8.42
CA LYS A 54 -10.94 2.24 -8.41
C LYS A 54 -12.22 1.75 -7.73
N CYS A 55 -12.16 1.63 -6.40
CA CYS A 55 -13.29 1.17 -5.60
C CYS A 55 -14.50 2.06 -5.84
N VAL A 56 -15.66 1.46 -6.10
CA VAL A 56 -16.97 2.14 -6.13
C VAL A 56 -17.76 1.62 -4.91
N GLY A 57 -17.88 2.46 -3.88
CA GLY A 57 -18.65 2.17 -2.67
C GLY A 57 -17.91 1.41 -1.57
N GLY A 58 -17.57 2.12 -0.48
CA GLY A 58 -17.51 1.53 0.86
C GLY A 58 -16.17 0.94 1.30
N CYS A 59 -15.06 1.20 0.60
CA CYS A 59 -13.72 0.75 1.03
C CYS A 59 -13.06 1.70 2.03
N PHE A 60 -13.80 2.13 3.05
CA PHE A 60 -13.36 3.09 4.07
C PHE A 60 -13.11 2.39 5.40
N GLY A 61 -12.10 2.86 6.14
CA GLY A 61 -11.92 2.51 7.57
C GLY A 61 -11.64 1.04 7.82
N ALA A 62 -10.62 0.50 7.17
CA ALA A 62 -10.22 -0.88 7.45
C ALA A 62 -9.58 -1.00 8.85
N THR A 63 -9.92 -2.05 9.58
CA THR A 63 -9.30 -2.36 10.86
C THR A 63 -8.59 -3.71 10.78
N PRO A 64 -7.45 -3.88 11.47
CA PRO A 64 -6.88 -2.96 12.44
C PRO A 64 -6.01 -1.86 11.82
N CYS A 65 -5.84 -0.80 12.59
CA CYS A 65 -4.93 0.30 12.31
C CYS A 65 -3.66 0.19 13.16
N PHE A 66 -2.52 0.61 12.63
CA PHE A 66 -1.27 0.69 13.37
C PHE A 66 -0.45 1.92 12.98
N GLU A 67 0.41 2.39 13.90
CA GLU A 67 1.31 3.50 13.61
C GLU A 67 2.35 3.05 12.59
N MET A 68 2.50 3.84 11.53
CA MET A 68 3.51 3.67 10.50
C MET A 68 4.36 4.92 10.39
N GLU A 69 5.63 4.70 10.06
CA GLU A 69 6.56 5.76 9.67
C GLU A 69 7.16 5.42 8.31
N LEU A 70 7.04 6.33 7.35
CA LEU A 70 7.66 6.29 6.03
C LEU A 70 8.62 7.46 5.85
N GLU A 71 9.52 7.39 4.87
CA GLU A 71 10.26 8.57 4.41
C GLU A 71 9.28 9.62 3.88
N ASP A 72 9.62 10.90 4.05
CA ASP A 72 8.74 11.99 3.60
C ASP A 72 8.53 11.96 2.08
N SER A 73 9.56 11.64 1.30
CA SER A 73 9.46 11.50 -0.15
C SER A 73 8.44 10.45 -0.57
N ASP A 74 8.48 9.27 0.06
CA ASP A 74 7.61 8.16 -0.29
C ASP A 74 6.17 8.48 0.10
N TYR A 75 5.99 9.14 1.25
CA TYR A 75 4.68 9.62 1.69
C TYR A 75 4.08 10.62 0.69
N GLN A 76 4.84 11.61 0.22
CA GLN A 76 4.38 12.58 -0.77
C GLN A 76 4.12 11.96 -2.14
N GLU A 77 4.91 10.95 -2.54
CA GLU A 77 4.70 10.23 -3.80
C GLU A 77 3.41 9.41 -3.74
N LEU A 78 3.16 8.69 -2.65
CA LEU A 78 1.90 7.98 -2.42
C LEU A 78 0.70 8.93 -2.42
N LYS A 79 0.83 10.11 -1.80
CA LYS A 79 -0.20 11.15 -1.88
C LYS A 79 -0.47 11.60 -3.31
N SER A 80 0.59 11.85 -4.08
CA SER A 80 0.49 12.28 -5.48
C SER A 80 -0.14 11.21 -6.37
N VAL A 81 0.14 9.93 -6.10
CA VAL A 81 -0.54 8.80 -6.74
C VAL A 81 -2.04 8.85 -6.41
N PHE A 82 -2.40 9.02 -5.15
CA PHE A 82 -3.80 9.08 -4.76
C PHE A 82 -4.57 10.15 -5.54
N GLU A 83 -4.03 11.37 -5.62
CA GLU A 83 -4.63 12.50 -6.34
C GLU A 83 -4.72 12.28 -7.86
N LYS A 84 -3.81 11.48 -8.44
CA LYS A 84 -3.73 11.27 -9.89
C LYS A 84 -4.68 10.20 -10.42
N TYR A 85 -4.94 9.14 -9.65
CA TYR A 85 -5.61 7.93 -10.16
C TYR A 85 -7.12 7.88 -9.93
N ASP A 86 -7.74 9.02 -9.58
CA ASP A 86 -9.20 9.21 -9.47
C ASP A 86 -9.84 8.19 -8.51
N PHE A 87 -9.23 8.02 -7.33
CA PHE A 87 -9.83 7.25 -6.25
C PHE A 87 -10.99 8.02 -5.62
N GLU A 88 -11.93 7.31 -4.98
CA GLU A 88 -12.98 7.95 -4.17
C GLU A 88 -12.36 8.82 -3.07
N ASP A 89 -12.95 10.00 -2.83
CA ASP A 89 -12.51 10.91 -1.77
C ASP A 89 -12.58 10.22 -0.40
N TYR A 90 -11.50 10.34 0.38
CA TYR A 90 -11.41 9.82 1.74
C TYR A 90 -11.42 10.95 2.78
N ASP A 91 -11.98 10.66 3.96
CA ASP A 91 -12.13 11.62 5.06
C ASP A 91 -10.79 12.08 5.68
N SER A 92 -9.68 11.40 5.38
CA SER A 92 -8.36 11.77 5.89
C SER A 92 -7.23 11.42 4.93
N GLU A 93 -6.14 12.20 5.03
CA GLU A 93 -4.90 11.93 4.29
C GLU A 93 -4.32 10.56 4.67
N ALA A 94 -4.36 10.17 5.94
CA ALA A 94 -3.89 8.85 6.39
C ALA A 94 -4.62 7.69 5.69
N GLU A 95 -5.93 7.82 5.46
CA GLU A 95 -6.71 6.80 4.76
C GLU A 95 -6.43 6.81 3.24
N ALA A 96 -6.19 7.98 2.64
CA ALA A 96 -5.75 8.10 1.25
C ALA A 96 -4.39 7.38 1.02
N ILE A 97 -3.43 7.60 1.92
CA ILE A 97 -2.15 6.87 1.89
C ILE A 97 -2.37 5.37 2.14
N SER A 98 -3.21 5.01 3.11
CA SER A 98 -3.57 3.61 3.36
C SER A 98 -4.19 2.94 2.14
N LYS A 99 -5.00 3.65 1.34
CA LYS A 99 -5.54 3.15 0.07
C LYS A 99 -4.41 2.80 -0.90
N THR A 100 -3.47 3.72 -1.15
CA THR A 100 -2.37 3.44 -2.08
C THR A 100 -1.49 2.27 -1.64
N ILE A 101 -1.21 2.13 -0.34
CA ILE A 101 -0.48 0.98 0.20
C ILE A 101 -1.25 -0.33 0.00
N ARG A 102 -2.57 -0.34 0.23
CA ARG A 102 -3.42 -1.51 -0.04
C ARG A 102 -3.36 -1.93 -1.51
N CYS A 103 -3.37 -0.98 -2.45
CA CYS A 103 -3.21 -1.28 -3.89
C CYS A 103 -1.85 -1.94 -4.17
N ILE A 104 -0.78 -1.46 -3.55
CA ILE A 104 0.56 -2.05 -3.69
C ILE A 104 0.56 -3.49 -3.17
N LEU A 105 0.05 -3.73 -1.96
CA LEU A 105 0.00 -5.07 -1.39
C LEU A 105 -0.85 -6.03 -2.25
N ASN A 106 -1.98 -5.57 -2.76
CA ASN A 106 -2.81 -6.33 -3.71
C ASN A 106 -2.02 -6.69 -4.98
N PHE A 107 -1.24 -5.75 -5.52
CA PHE A 107 -0.42 -6.00 -6.71
C PHE A 107 0.66 -7.04 -6.44
N ILE A 108 1.33 -6.98 -5.29
CA ILE A 108 2.36 -7.95 -4.89
C ILE A 108 1.79 -9.37 -4.78
N ASP A 109 0.59 -9.49 -4.21
CA ASP A 109 -0.12 -10.77 -4.09
C ASP A 109 -0.51 -11.35 -5.47
N GLN A 110 -0.97 -10.49 -6.38
CA GLN A 110 -1.40 -10.89 -7.73
C GLN A 110 -0.23 -11.19 -8.67
N GLU A 111 0.84 -10.40 -8.57
CA GLU A 111 1.97 -10.38 -9.50
C GLU A 111 3.31 -10.47 -8.72
N PRO A 112 3.54 -11.55 -7.94
CA PRO A 112 4.66 -11.64 -7.00
C PRO A 112 6.05 -11.69 -7.65
N GLU A 113 6.12 -11.93 -8.96
CA GLU A 113 7.36 -11.91 -9.75
C GLU A 113 7.64 -10.53 -10.37
N SER A 114 6.64 -9.63 -10.39
CA SER A 114 6.74 -8.31 -11.02
C SER A 114 7.43 -7.27 -10.13
N ILE A 115 7.57 -7.54 -8.83
CA ILE A 115 8.25 -6.66 -7.88
C ILE A 115 9.46 -7.37 -7.25
N ASN A 116 10.57 -6.64 -7.06
CA ASN A 116 11.71 -7.16 -6.31
C ASN A 116 11.68 -6.63 -4.87
N LEU A 117 11.54 -7.54 -3.90
CA LEU A 117 11.50 -7.22 -2.47
C LEU A 117 12.80 -7.60 -1.73
N GLN A 118 13.79 -8.16 -2.43
CA GLN A 118 15.09 -8.55 -1.87
C GLN A 118 15.98 -7.33 -1.62
#